data_AF-A0A925PX66-F1
#
_entry.id   AF-A0A925PX66-F1
#
_cell.length_a   1.000
_cell.length_b   1.000
_cell.length_c   1.000
_cell.angle_alpha   90.00
_cell.angle_beta   90.00
_cell.angle_gamma   90.00
#
_symmetry.space_group_name_H-M   'P 1'
#
loop_
_entity.id
_entity.type
_entity.pdbx_description
1 polymer ?
#
loop_
_entity_poly.entity_id
_entity_poly.type
_entity_poly.pdbx_seq_one_letter_code
_entity_poly.pdbx_strand_id
1 'polypeptide(L)' 'LDAGLPDCAGVALGFDRVLMLACGASNIDEVLAFPLERA' A
#
# COMPACT_ATOMS: atom_id res chain seq x y z
N LEU A 1 -24.21 -15.77 -3.31
CA LEU A 1 -23.01 -15.89 -4.20
C LEU A 1 -23.39 -16.72 -5.42
N ASP A 2 -24.58 -16.49 -5.98
CA ASP A 2 -25.29 -17.51 -6.78
C ASP A 2 -25.08 -17.38 -8.30
N ALA A 3 -24.30 -16.40 -8.74
CA ALA A 3 -23.94 -16.20 -10.15
C ALA A 3 -22.49 -16.63 -10.50
N GLY A 4 -21.71 -17.12 -9.53
CA GLY A 4 -20.30 -17.50 -9.73
C GLY A 4 -19.38 -16.30 -10.05
N LEU A 5 -18.13 -16.35 -9.58
CA LEU A 5 -17.10 -15.40 -10.02
C LEU A 5 -16.46 -15.97 -11.30
N PRO A 6 -16.42 -15.22 -12.42
CA PRO A 6 -15.73 -15.68 -13.62
C PRO A 6 -14.22 -15.79 -13.36
N ASP A 7 -13.51 -16.43 -14.29
CA ASP A 7 -12.05 -16.57 -14.22
C ASP A 7 -11.40 -15.19 -14.09
N CYS A 8 -10.70 -14.96 -12.98
CA CYS A 8 -10.13 -13.67 -12.65
C CYS A 8 -8.91 -13.82 -11.74
N ALA A 9 -8.09 -12.77 -11.71
CA ALA A 9 -6.95 -12.65 -10.81
C ALA A 9 -6.98 -11.27 -10.13
N GLY A 10 -6.51 -11.21 -8.88
CA GLY A 10 -6.42 -9.98 -8.10
C GLY A 10 -5.02 -9.80 -7.55
N VAL A 11 -4.62 -8.54 -7.35
CA VAL A 11 -3.36 -8.19 -6.68
C VAL A 11 -3.60 -7.07 -5.67
N ALA A 12 -2.94 -7.16 -4.52
CA ALA A 12 -2.89 -6.09 -3.54
C ALA A 12 -1.51 -5.42 -3.61
N LEU A 13 -1.50 -4.10 -3.80
CA LEU A 13 -0.29 -3.28 -3.86
C LEU A 13 -0.22 -2.35 -2.65
N GLY A 14 0.90 -2.38 -1.93
CA GLY A 14 1.18 -1.44 -0.85
C GLY A 14 1.70 -0.12 -1.42
N PHE A 15 0.81 0.88 -1.58
CA PHE A 15 1.15 2.17 -2.18
C PHE A 15 2.26 2.91 -1.42
N ASP A 16 2.23 2.92 -0.08
CA ASP A 16 3.23 3.62 0.73
C ASP A 16 4.64 3.09 0.47
N ARG A 17 4.79 1.78 0.25
CA ARG A 17 6.09 1.18 -0.08
C ARG A 17 6.56 1.55 -1.50
N VAL A 18 5.64 1.69 -2.45
CA VAL A 18 5.97 2.21 -3.79
C VAL A 18 6.45 3.66 -3.67
N LEU A 19 5.79 4.45 -2.83
CA LEU A 19 6.19 5.83 -2.56
C LEU A 19 7.57 5.89 -1.88
N MET A 20 7.85 5.02 -0.90
CA MET A 20 9.18 4.93 -0.29
C MET A 20 10.28 4.71 -1.34
N LEU A 21 10.07 3.78 -2.27
CA LEU A 21 11.03 3.52 -3.35
C LEU A 21 11.18 4.72 -4.29
N ALA A 22 10.07 5.35 -4.68
CA ALA A 22 10.08 6.52 -5.56
C ALA A 22 10.80 7.73 -4.93
N CYS A 23 10.72 7.87 -3.61
CA CYS A 23 11.33 8.97 -2.85
C CYS A 23 12.71 8.62 -2.27
N GLY A 24 13.18 7.37 -2.38
CA GLY A 24 14.42 6.91 -1.75
C GLY A 24 14.35 6.84 -0.22
N ALA A 25 13.16 6.69 0.35
CA ALA A 25 12.95 6.56 1.80
C ALA A 25 13.25 5.14 2.30
N SER A 26 13.72 5.06 3.53
CA SER A 26 14.16 3.82 4.20
C SER A 26 13.19 3.33 5.28
N ASN A 27 12.32 4.21 5.76
CA ASN A 27 11.31 3.95 6.77
C ASN A 27 9.95 4.51 6.31
N ILE A 28 8.84 3.83 6.66
CA ILE A 28 7.48 4.22 6.27
C ILE A 28 7.07 5.56 6.89
N ASP A 29 7.58 5.90 8.07
CA ASP A 29 7.28 7.17 8.73
C ASP A 29 7.78 8.39 7.92
N GLU A 30 8.74 8.19 7.01
CA GLU A 30 9.25 9.26 6.12
C GLU A 30 8.26 9.62 5.00
N VAL A 31 7.26 8.77 4.73
CA VAL A 31 6.24 8.98 3.68
C VAL A 31 4.81 9.13 4.21
N LEU A 32 4.61 8.97 5.53
CA LEU A 32 3.32 9.22 6.18
C LEU A 32 3.21 10.69 6.60
N ALA A 33 2.05 11.30 6.33
CA ALA A 33 1.79 12.67 6.77
C ALA A 33 1.77 12.80 8.31
N PHE A 34 1.30 11.76 9.00
CA PHE A 34 1.22 11.68 10.46
C PHE A 34 1.69 10.30 10.93
N PRO A 35 2.98 10.12 11.24
CA PRO A 35 3.51 8.88 11.79
C PRO A 35 2.86 8.52 13.13
N LEU A 36 2.75 7.22 13.42
CA LEU A 36 2.01 6.72 14.58
C LEU A 36 2.49 7.31 15.92
N GLU A 37 3.79 7.52 16.08
CA GLU A 37 4.37 8.09 17.31
C GLU A 37 4.03 9.57 17.55
N ARG A 38 3.47 10.27 16.54
CA ARG A 38 3.22 11.72 16.55
C ARG A 38 1.79 12.09 16.15
N ALA A 39 0.90 11.10 16.04
CA ALA A 39 -0.51 11.24 15.67
C ALA A 39 -1.42 11.45 16.88
#